data_AF-A0A7J7P6Z8-F1
#
_entry.id   AF-A0A7J7P6Z8-F1
#
_cell.length_a   1.000
_cell.length_b   1.000
_cell.length_c   1.000
_cell.angle_alpha   90.00
_cell.angle_beta   90.00
_cell.angle_gamma   90.00
#
_symmetry.space_group_name_H-M   'P 1'
#
loop_
_entity.id
_entity.type
_entity.pdbx_description
1 polymer ?
#
loop_
_entity_poly.entity_id
_entity_poly.type
_entity_poly.pdbx_seq_one_letter_code
_entity_poly.pdbx_strand_id
1 'polypeptide(L)'
;MEWTILRSRDLAMASDFLQGKTFVQFIISALSKKATIKLKVLVDREHNRVVFTESQKDFDDILLSFLTLPVGTIIRHLRKHPQPLRIGCLNALYEGMKNLKAATYLKNDICKNILLRPRNSYVDQCRKLKLNIDDTEPTKYYQYKNYQSDISQGKHLHSGGDSLNIFGNMRCKCKQPIDHEVCLEDNRVKKEDNTEEGVFVAGTSTFIIIADL
;
A
#
# COMPACT_ATOMS: atom_id res chain seq x y z
N MET A 1 -10.23 16.39 31.90
CA MET A 1 -9.69 16.22 30.55
C MET A 1 -8.18 16.40 30.62
N GLU A 2 -7.39 15.41 30.20
CA GLU A 2 -5.93 15.43 30.33
C GLU A 2 -5.29 15.04 28.99
N TRP A 3 -4.23 15.74 28.61
CA TRP A 3 -3.48 15.46 27.38
C TRP A 3 -2.41 14.41 27.67
N THR A 4 -2.36 13.34 26.88
CA THR A 4 -1.31 12.32 27.00
C THR A 4 -0.64 12.10 25.66
N ILE A 5 0.69 12.12 25.64
CA ILE A 5 1.48 11.73 24.48
C ILE A 5 1.65 10.21 24.54
N LEU A 6 1.03 9.50 23.61
CA LEU A 6 1.20 8.06 23.50
C LEU A 6 2.40 7.75 22.61
N ARG A 7 3.31 6.91 23.10
CA ARG A 7 4.37 6.28 22.29
C ARG A 7 3.90 4.90 21.84
N SER A 8 4.66 4.29 20.92
CA SER A 8 4.36 2.97 20.34
C SER A 8 4.00 1.87 21.36
N ARG A 9 4.61 1.90 22.56
CA ARG A 9 4.29 0.99 23.68
C ARG A 9 2.97 1.30 24.40
N ASP A 10 2.51 2.54 24.35
CA ASP A 10 1.27 3.01 24.98
C ASP A 10 0.06 2.90 24.02
N LEU A 11 0.31 2.67 22.73
CA LEU A 11 -0.75 2.42 21.74
C LEU A 11 -1.53 1.13 22.05
N ALA A 12 -0.93 0.14 22.72
CA ALA A 12 -1.64 -1.03 23.22
C ALA A 12 -2.73 -0.65 24.24
N MET A 13 -2.50 0.40 25.04
CA MET A 13 -3.52 0.93 25.95
C MET A 13 -4.61 1.70 25.20
N ALA A 14 -4.28 2.47 24.15
CA ALA A 14 -5.27 3.12 23.29
C ALA A 14 -6.17 2.12 22.54
N SER A 15 -5.67 0.92 22.29
CA SER A 15 -6.42 -0.21 21.75
C SER A 15 -7.66 -0.55 22.60
N ASP A 16 -7.51 -0.47 23.93
CA ASP A 16 -8.59 -0.74 24.88
C ASP A 16 -9.65 0.38 24.91
N PHE A 17 -9.28 1.59 24.48
CA PHE A 17 -10.20 2.73 24.33
C PHE A 17 -10.94 2.77 22.98
N LEU A 18 -10.58 1.89 22.04
CA LEU A 18 -11.14 1.82 20.68
C LEU A 18 -11.96 0.55 20.45
N GLN A 19 -12.44 -0.07 21.54
CA GLN A 19 -13.28 -1.25 21.52
C GLN A 19 -14.39 -1.13 20.45
N GLY A 20 -14.33 -2.00 19.45
CA GLY A 20 -15.30 -2.09 18.35
C GLY A 20 -14.81 -1.62 16.98
N LYS A 21 -13.73 -0.82 16.87
CA LYS A 21 -13.21 -0.35 15.57
C LYS A 21 -12.06 -1.24 15.08
N THR A 22 -12.42 -2.40 14.54
CA THR A 22 -11.52 -3.50 14.11
C THR A 22 -10.36 -3.06 13.19
N PHE A 23 -10.57 -2.07 12.32
CA PHE A 23 -9.53 -1.54 11.43
C PHE A 23 -8.51 -0.66 12.16
N VAL A 24 -8.94 0.17 13.11
CA VAL A 24 -8.03 1.03 13.89
C VAL A 24 -7.16 0.18 14.81
N GLN A 25 -7.73 -0.88 15.40
CA GLN A 25 -7.00 -1.89 16.18
C GLN A 25 -5.87 -2.55 15.37
N PHE A 26 -6.14 -2.87 14.10
CA PHE A 26 -5.14 -3.43 13.19
C PHE A 26 -4.01 -2.42 12.92
N ILE A 27 -4.35 -1.16 12.63
CA ILE A 27 -3.34 -0.10 12.40
C ILE A 27 -2.47 0.08 13.65
N ILE A 28 -3.08 0.16 14.83
CA ILE A 28 -2.37 0.29 16.10
C ILE A 28 -1.43 -0.90 16.35
N SER A 29 -1.89 -2.13 16.11
CA SER A 29 -1.06 -3.33 16.28
C SER A 29 0.10 -3.39 15.28
N ALA A 30 -0.13 -2.95 14.05
CA ALA A 30 0.92 -2.86 13.03
C ALA A 30 1.96 -1.79 13.38
N LEU A 31 1.50 -0.64 13.88
CA LEU A 31 2.33 0.46 14.35
C LEU A 31 3.19 0.06 15.56
N SER A 32 2.60 -0.60 16.57
CA SER A 32 3.26 -0.91 17.83
C SER A 32 4.47 -1.85 17.70
N LYS A 33 4.53 -2.63 16.62
CA LYS A 33 5.61 -3.61 16.37
C LYS A 33 6.75 -3.09 15.50
N LYS A 34 6.51 -2.06 14.68
CA LYS A 34 7.40 -1.71 13.56
C LYS A 34 7.83 -0.25 13.51
N ALA A 35 7.13 0.66 14.16
CA ALA A 35 7.46 2.09 14.12
C ALA A 35 7.17 2.78 15.46
N THR A 36 7.89 3.87 15.73
CA THR A 36 7.56 4.78 16.83
C THR A 36 6.97 6.06 16.25
N ILE A 37 5.69 6.30 16.55
CA ILE A 37 4.94 7.47 16.13
C ILE A 37 4.46 8.22 17.37
N LYS A 38 4.46 9.55 17.29
CA LYS A 38 3.92 10.43 18.33
C LYS A 38 2.49 10.80 18.00
N LEU A 39 1.59 10.55 18.93
CA LEU A 39 0.19 10.96 18.90
C LEU A 39 -0.13 11.66 20.21
N LYS A 40 -0.80 12.80 20.15
CA LYS A 40 -1.43 13.39 21.32
C LYS A 40 -2.89 12.97 21.31
N VAL A 41 -3.36 12.46 22.44
CA VAL A 41 -4.76 12.04 22.58
C VAL A 41 -5.42 12.77 23.73
N LEU A 42 -6.69 13.08 23.54
CA LEU A 42 -7.59 13.59 24.56
C LEU A 42 -8.58 12.49 24.90
N VAL A 43 -8.55 12.05 26.16
CA VAL A 43 -9.38 10.97 26.67
C VAL A 43 -10.41 11.52 27.64
N ASP A 44 -11.66 11.16 27.41
CA ASP A 44 -12.75 11.28 28.35
C ASP A 44 -12.71 10.05 29.26
N ARG A 45 -12.18 10.24 30.47
CA ARG A 45 -12.01 9.17 31.46
C ARG A 45 -13.33 8.72 32.08
N GLU A 46 -14.33 9.58 32.11
CA GLU A 46 -15.62 9.27 32.70
C GLU A 46 -16.37 8.25 31.84
N HIS A 47 -16.32 8.45 30.51
CA HIS A 47 -16.94 7.56 29.53
C HIS A 47 -15.95 6.57 28.90
N ASN A 48 -14.72 6.51 29.41
CA ASN A 48 -13.63 5.65 28.94
C ASN A 48 -13.46 5.66 27.40
N ARG A 49 -13.43 6.85 26.78
CA ARG A 49 -13.36 7.01 25.32
C ARG A 49 -12.34 8.05 24.87
N VAL A 50 -11.77 7.87 23.69
CA VAL A 50 -10.97 8.90 23.02
C VAL A 50 -11.90 9.90 22.36
N VAL A 51 -11.80 11.17 22.72
CA VAL A 51 -12.62 12.24 22.14
C VAL A 51 -11.93 12.85 20.92
N PHE A 52 -10.61 12.97 21.00
CA PHE A 52 -9.82 13.69 20.03
C PHE A 52 -8.39 13.15 19.97
N THR A 53 -7.81 13.14 18.78
CA THR A 53 -6.37 12.90 18.61
C THR A 53 -5.74 13.93 17.67
N GLU A 54 -4.60 14.47 18.07
CA GLU A 54 -3.73 15.31 17.25
C GLU A 54 -2.53 14.45 16.79
N SER A 55 -2.40 14.29 15.48
CA SER A 55 -1.34 13.51 14.84
C SER A 55 -0.31 14.41 14.17
N GLN A 56 0.92 13.89 14.09
CA GLN A 56 1.99 14.50 13.31
C GLN A 56 2.08 13.82 11.93
N LYS A 57 2.58 14.57 10.97
CA LYS A 57 2.91 14.17 9.59
C LYS A 57 3.18 12.68 9.35
N ASP A 58 4.06 12.04 10.12
CA ASP A 58 4.37 10.62 9.92
C ASP A 58 3.16 9.70 10.07
N PHE A 59 2.31 9.96 11.06
CA PHE A 59 1.08 9.21 11.26
C PHE A 59 0.12 9.42 10.10
N ASP A 60 0.01 10.66 9.63
CA ASP A 60 -0.93 11.05 8.60
C ASP A 60 -0.52 10.49 7.24
N ASP A 61 0.77 10.54 6.91
CA ASP A 61 1.34 9.89 5.73
C ASP A 61 1.05 8.38 5.74
N ILE A 62 1.18 7.73 6.90
CA ILE A 62 0.86 6.31 7.07
C ILE A 62 -0.65 6.07 6.91
N LEU A 63 -1.49 6.90 7.53
CA LEU A 63 -2.95 6.78 7.44
C LEU A 63 -3.45 6.94 5.99
N LEU A 64 -2.94 7.95 5.28
CA LEU A 64 -3.28 8.21 3.89
C LEU A 64 -2.73 7.12 2.96
N SER A 65 -1.61 6.48 3.30
CA SER A 65 -1.08 5.37 2.51
C SER A 65 -2.07 4.20 2.41
N PHE A 66 -2.91 3.97 3.42
CA PHE A 66 -3.93 2.90 3.36
C PHE A 66 -4.94 3.12 2.25
N LEU A 67 -5.22 4.38 1.88
CA LEU A 67 -6.11 4.72 0.76
C LEU A 67 -5.51 4.39 -0.60
N THR A 68 -4.18 4.25 -0.67
CA THR A 68 -3.47 3.83 -1.89
C THR A 68 -3.40 2.32 -2.05
N LEU A 69 -3.65 1.55 -0.99
CA LEU A 69 -3.52 0.11 -1.02
C LEU A 69 -4.64 -0.52 -1.84
N PRO A 70 -4.32 -1.38 -2.82
CA PRO A 70 -5.34 -2.15 -3.49
C PRO A 70 -6.08 -3.07 -2.50
N VAL A 71 -7.39 -3.24 -2.70
CA VAL A 71 -8.25 -4.08 -1.85
C VAL A 71 -7.71 -5.50 -1.67
N GLY A 72 -7.16 -6.10 -2.74
CA GLY A 72 -6.53 -7.43 -2.66
C GLY A 72 -5.33 -7.48 -1.72
N THR A 73 -4.54 -6.40 -1.65
CA THR A 73 -3.40 -6.27 -0.73
C THR A 73 -3.88 -6.14 0.72
N ILE A 74 -4.94 -5.37 0.97
CA ILE A 74 -5.54 -5.21 2.31
C ILE A 74 -6.04 -6.57 2.81
N ILE A 75 -6.87 -7.28 2.04
CA ILE A 75 -7.43 -8.60 2.43
C ILE A 75 -6.31 -9.59 2.70
N ARG A 76 -5.28 -9.63 1.84
CA ARG A 76 -4.12 -10.51 2.00
C ARG A 76 -3.37 -10.24 3.30
N HIS A 77 -3.21 -8.98 3.70
CA HIS A 77 -2.55 -8.61 4.95
C HIS A 77 -3.41 -8.93 6.18
N LEU A 78 -4.69 -8.57 6.16
CA LEU A 78 -5.60 -8.83 7.28
C LEU A 78 -5.71 -10.32 7.62
N ARG A 79 -5.55 -11.19 6.63
CA ARG A 79 -5.57 -12.64 6.81
C ARG A 79 -4.29 -13.23 7.41
N LYS A 80 -3.15 -12.55 7.26
CA LYS A 80 -1.87 -12.94 7.88
C LYS A 80 -1.79 -12.54 9.36
N HIS A 81 -2.71 -11.69 9.82
CA HIS A 81 -2.72 -11.21 11.19
C HIS A 81 -3.07 -12.35 12.18
N PRO A 82 -2.48 -12.40 13.39
CA PRO A 82 -2.75 -13.44 14.38
C PRO A 82 -4.24 -13.60 14.74
N GLN A 83 -4.99 -12.49 14.65
CA GLN A 83 -6.45 -12.49 14.67
C GLN A 83 -6.91 -12.07 13.27
N PRO A 84 -7.23 -13.02 12.37
CA PRO A 84 -7.54 -12.70 10.98
C PRO A 84 -8.83 -11.89 10.88
N LEU A 85 -8.74 -10.68 10.32
CA LEU A 85 -9.92 -9.87 10.07
C LEU A 85 -10.58 -10.27 8.75
N ARG A 86 -11.92 -10.30 8.74
CA ARG A 86 -12.72 -10.53 7.54
C ARG A 86 -13.46 -9.27 7.13
N ILE A 87 -13.27 -8.85 5.87
CA ILE A 87 -14.02 -7.78 5.23
C ILE A 87 -15.15 -8.42 4.42
N GLY A 88 -16.27 -8.73 5.08
CA GLY A 88 -17.53 -9.14 4.45
C GLY A 88 -17.38 -10.12 3.26
N CYS A 89 -18.02 -9.78 2.14
CA CYS A 89 -18.00 -10.57 0.91
C CYS A 89 -16.65 -10.51 0.16
N LEU A 90 -15.81 -9.50 0.40
CA LEU A 90 -14.52 -9.36 -0.25
C LEU A 90 -13.57 -10.49 0.12
N ASN A 91 -13.69 -11.03 1.35
CA ASN A 91 -12.96 -12.23 1.74
C ASN A 91 -13.36 -13.46 0.91
N ALA A 92 -14.65 -13.63 0.62
CA ALA A 92 -15.13 -14.72 -0.21
C ALA A 92 -14.69 -14.53 -1.67
N LEU A 93 -14.73 -13.30 -2.19
CA LEU A 93 -14.21 -12.97 -3.52
C LEU A 93 -12.72 -13.31 -3.65
N TYR A 94 -11.91 -12.92 -2.66
CA TYR A 94 -10.48 -13.24 -2.65
C TYR A 94 -10.21 -14.76 -2.61
N GLU A 95 -10.97 -15.53 -1.81
CA GLU A 95 -10.85 -16.98 -1.79
C GLU A 95 -11.30 -17.64 -3.09
N GLY A 96 -12.40 -17.16 -3.68
CA GLY A 96 -12.84 -17.61 -4.99
C GLY A 96 -11.76 -17.41 -6.04
N MET A 97 -11.16 -16.22 -6.07
CA MET A 97 -10.03 -15.92 -6.96
C MET A 97 -8.82 -16.82 -6.69
N LYS A 98 -8.51 -17.11 -5.42
CA LYS A 98 -7.40 -18.00 -5.04
C LYS A 98 -7.62 -19.43 -5.53
N ASN A 99 -8.85 -19.92 -5.45
CA ASN A 99 -9.24 -21.28 -5.83
C ASN A 99 -9.61 -21.43 -7.32
N LEU A 100 -9.74 -20.32 -8.06
CA LEU A 100 -10.08 -20.31 -9.47
C LEU A 100 -9.02 -21.05 -10.31
N LYS A 101 -9.44 -21.95 -11.20
CA LYS A 101 -8.53 -22.59 -12.16
C LYS A 101 -8.16 -21.60 -13.27
N ALA A 102 -6.93 -21.06 -13.23
CA ALA A 102 -6.49 -20.02 -14.16
C ALA A 102 -6.60 -20.47 -15.62
N ALA A 103 -6.16 -21.71 -15.93
CA ALA A 103 -6.20 -22.27 -17.27
C ALA A 103 -7.62 -22.35 -17.87
N THR A 104 -8.67 -22.32 -17.05
CA THR A 104 -10.06 -22.41 -17.50
C THR A 104 -10.71 -21.05 -17.68
N TYR A 105 -10.42 -20.09 -16.79
CA TYR A 105 -11.19 -18.84 -16.68
C TYR A 105 -10.39 -17.57 -16.93
N LEU A 106 -9.06 -17.67 -17.00
CA LEU A 106 -8.17 -16.54 -17.21
C LEU A 106 -7.28 -16.76 -18.43
N LYS A 107 -6.74 -15.66 -18.95
CA LYS A 107 -5.80 -15.69 -20.07
C LYS A 107 -4.53 -16.50 -19.76
N ASN A 108 -4.05 -16.45 -18.51
CA ASN A 108 -2.90 -17.20 -18.00
C ASN A 108 -2.79 -17.07 -16.47
N ASP A 109 -1.84 -17.81 -15.87
CA ASP A 109 -1.52 -17.74 -14.43
C ASP A 109 -0.97 -16.38 -13.98
N ILE A 110 -0.37 -15.61 -14.89
CA ILE A 110 0.12 -14.25 -14.59
C ILE A 110 -1.08 -13.37 -14.19
N CYS A 111 -2.16 -13.36 -14.98
CA CYS A 111 -3.38 -12.63 -14.65
C CYS A 111 -3.93 -13.02 -13.27
N LYS A 112 -3.88 -14.31 -12.90
CA LYS A 112 -4.31 -14.74 -11.57
C LYS A 112 -3.44 -14.14 -10.47
N ASN A 113 -2.13 -14.15 -10.66
CA ASN A 113 -1.20 -13.56 -9.69
C ASN A 113 -1.38 -12.05 -9.54
N ILE A 114 -1.67 -11.33 -10.63
CA ILE A 114 -1.98 -9.89 -10.61
C ILE A 114 -3.20 -9.61 -9.73
N LEU A 115 -4.26 -10.39 -9.89
CA LEU A 115 -5.52 -10.20 -9.14
C LEU A 115 -5.38 -10.56 -7.65
N LEU A 116 -4.54 -11.54 -7.32
CA LEU A 116 -4.27 -11.96 -5.94
C LEU A 116 -3.25 -11.05 -5.23
N ARG A 117 -2.35 -10.42 -5.99
CA ARG A 117 -1.29 -9.55 -5.48
C ARG A 117 -1.21 -8.27 -6.33
N PRO A 118 -2.27 -7.46 -6.31
CA PRO A 118 -2.30 -6.20 -7.04
C PRO A 118 -1.19 -5.28 -6.54
N ARG A 119 -0.54 -4.56 -7.46
CA ARG A 119 0.50 -3.59 -7.12
C ARG A 119 -0.13 -2.26 -6.73
N ASN A 120 0.43 -1.62 -5.71
CA ASN A 120 0.14 -0.23 -5.39
C ASN A 120 0.83 0.69 -6.41
N SER A 121 0.08 1.63 -7.00
CA SER A 121 0.64 2.62 -7.94
C SER A 121 1.57 3.64 -7.28
N TYR A 122 1.47 3.80 -5.95
CA TYR A 122 2.29 4.67 -5.12
C TYR A 122 3.41 3.92 -4.38
N VAL A 123 3.75 2.69 -4.81
CA VAL A 123 4.70 1.81 -4.09
C VAL A 123 6.05 2.49 -3.83
N ASP A 124 6.61 3.22 -4.80
CA ASP A 124 7.93 3.82 -4.67
C ASP A 124 7.92 5.00 -3.69
N GLN A 125 6.85 5.80 -3.70
CA GLN A 125 6.65 6.90 -2.77
C GLN A 125 6.39 6.36 -1.34
N CYS A 126 5.57 5.31 -1.22
CA CYS A 126 5.24 4.69 0.07
C CYS A 126 6.43 3.99 0.74
N ARG A 127 7.52 3.67 0.03
CA ARG A 127 8.76 3.18 0.66
C ARG A 127 9.41 4.20 1.60
N LYS A 128 9.11 5.48 1.43
CA LYS A 128 9.62 6.55 2.30
C LYS A 128 8.88 6.64 3.64
N LEU A 129 7.75 5.93 3.79
CA LEU A 129 6.95 5.94 5.02
C LEU A 129 7.71 5.29 6.17
N LYS A 130 7.57 5.84 7.38
CA LYS A 130 8.11 5.22 8.61
C LYS A 130 7.51 3.84 8.89
N LEU A 131 6.29 3.60 8.41
CA LEU A 131 5.68 2.28 8.35
C LEU A 131 5.09 2.08 6.96
N ASN A 132 5.66 1.15 6.19
CA ASN A 132 5.02 0.64 5.00
C ASN A 132 4.43 -0.74 5.29
N ILE A 133 3.11 -0.88 5.12
CA ILE A 133 2.43 -2.18 5.27
C ILE A 133 2.28 -2.91 3.94
N ASP A 134 2.64 -2.29 2.81
CA ASP A 134 2.72 -2.97 1.53
C ASP A 134 3.99 -3.83 1.48
N ASP A 135 3.82 -5.15 1.49
CA ASP A 135 4.90 -6.15 1.35
C ASP A 135 5.20 -6.49 -0.12
N THR A 136 4.78 -5.65 -1.07
CA THR A 136 5.02 -5.88 -2.50
C THR A 136 6.47 -5.51 -2.86
N GLU A 137 7.15 -6.44 -3.52
CA GLU A 137 8.49 -6.22 -4.07
C GLU A 137 8.54 -5.03 -5.03
N PRO A 138 9.70 -4.38 -5.21
CA PRO A 138 9.84 -3.29 -6.14
C PRO A 138 9.31 -3.58 -7.55
N THR A 139 8.67 -2.58 -8.15
CA THR A 139 8.11 -2.70 -9.49
C THR A 139 9.23 -2.94 -10.48
N LYS A 140 9.32 -4.19 -10.93
CA LYS A 140 10.14 -4.56 -12.07
C LYS A 140 9.38 -4.24 -13.34
N TYR A 141 10.09 -3.72 -14.31
CA TYR A 141 9.59 -3.45 -15.65
C TYR A 141 10.26 -4.39 -16.62
N TYR A 142 9.51 -4.83 -17.62
CA TYR A 142 9.95 -5.79 -18.60
C TYR A 142 9.63 -5.26 -19.99
N GLN A 143 10.56 -5.49 -20.91
CA GLN A 143 10.42 -5.27 -22.34
C GLN A 143 10.88 -6.51 -23.10
N TYR A 144 10.77 -6.51 -24.42
CA TYR A 144 11.42 -7.53 -25.25
C TYR A 144 12.83 -7.05 -25.65
N LYS A 145 13.76 -7.99 -25.87
CA LYS A 145 15.20 -7.73 -26.00
C LYS A 145 15.60 -6.68 -27.04
N ASN A 146 14.90 -6.61 -28.18
CA ASN A 146 15.25 -5.73 -29.30
C ASN A 146 14.41 -4.45 -29.37
N TYR A 147 13.71 -4.11 -28.29
CA TYR A 147 12.79 -2.98 -28.26
C TYR A 147 13.41 -1.66 -28.74
N GLN A 148 14.58 -1.31 -28.20
CA GLN A 148 15.23 -0.04 -28.51
C GLN A 148 15.68 0.05 -29.98
N SER A 149 16.24 -1.03 -30.52
CA SER A 149 16.71 -1.10 -31.91
C SER A 149 15.54 -1.12 -32.91
N ASP A 150 14.43 -1.74 -32.54
CA ASP A 150 13.27 -1.86 -33.41
C ASP A 150 12.47 -0.55 -33.49
N ILE A 151 12.42 0.21 -32.39
CA ILE A 151 11.89 1.58 -32.39
C ILE A 151 12.75 2.51 -33.25
N SER A 152 14.08 2.48 -33.07
CA SER A 152 14.97 3.37 -33.83
C SER A 152 14.94 3.11 -35.33
N GLN A 153 14.53 1.90 -35.74
CA GLN A 153 14.36 1.50 -37.13
C GLN A 153 12.92 1.66 -37.66
N GLY A 154 12.00 2.20 -36.87
CA GLY A 154 10.60 2.42 -37.27
C GLY A 154 9.79 1.14 -37.50
N LYS A 155 10.31 -0.02 -37.08
CA LYS A 155 9.72 -1.34 -37.37
C LYS A 155 8.46 -1.66 -36.55
N HIS A 156 8.13 -0.82 -35.56
CA HIS A 156 7.09 -1.10 -34.56
C HIS A 156 6.19 0.11 -34.23
N LEU A 157 5.79 0.91 -35.23
CA LEU A 157 4.85 2.04 -35.06
C LEU A 157 3.36 1.63 -34.98
N HIS A 158 3.03 0.34 -35.04
CA HIS A 158 1.64 -0.11 -34.92
C HIS A 158 1.18 -0.15 -33.45
N SER A 159 0.64 0.99 -33.03
CA SER A 159 -0.45 1.15 -32.04
C SER A 159 -0.12 0.87 -30.57
N GLY A 160 0.31 1.94 -29.90
CA GLY A 160 -0.10 2.29 -28.54
C GLY A 160 0.34 1.36 -27.40
N GLY A 161 1.35 1.80 -26.64
CA GLY A 161 1.45 1.54 -25.19
C GLY A 161 1.95 0.18 -24.68
N ASP A 162 2.09 -0.86 -25.51
CA ASP A 162 2.36 -2.23 -25.02
C ASP A 162 3.84 -2.62 -24.88
N SER A 163 4.78 -1.68 -24.87
CA SER A 163 6.22 -1.98 -24.88
C SER A 163 6.85 -2.20 -23.51
N LEU A 164 6.25 -1.62 -22.48
CA LEU A 164 6.76 -1.66 -21.11
C LEU A 164 5.71 -2.34 -20.24
N ASN A 165 6.09 -3.45 -19.60
CA ASN A 165 5.16 -4.21 -18.78
C ASN A 165 5.67 -4.40 -17.36
N ILE A 166 4.78 -4.24 -16.39
CA ILE A 166 5.08 -4.50 -14.98
C ILE A 166 5.12 -6.00 -14.65
N PHE A 167 4.68 -6.87 -15.56
CA PHE A 167 4.76 -8.32 -15.44
C PHE A 167 5.55 -8.92 -16.60
N GLY A 168 6.58 -9.71 -16.27
CA GLY A 168 7.35 -10.48 -17.25
C GLY A 168 6.58 -11.70 -17.76
N ASN A 169 7.17 -12.40 -18.73
CA ASN A 169 6.63 -13.63 -19.33
C ASN A 169 5.31 -13.45 -20.09
N MET A 170 5.00 -12.23 -20.50
CA MET A 170 3.91 -11.96 -21.44
C MET A 170 4.43 -11.86 -22.87
N ARG A 171 3.49 -11.78 -23.82
CA ARG A 171 3.81 -11.59 -25.24
C ARG A 171 3.25 -10.25 -25.70
N CYS A 172 4.09 -9.51 -26.40
CA CYS A 172 3.71 -8.34 -27.19
C CYS A 172 2.71 -8.75 -28.29
N LYS A 173 1.95 -7.78 -28.86
CA LYS A 173 1.16 -7.98 -30.09
C LYS A 173 1.97 -8.60 -31.23
N CYS A 174 3.26 -8.27 -31.26
CA CYS A 174 4.30 -8.80 -32.14
C CYS A 174 4.76 -10.23 -31.83
N LYS A 175 4.14 -10.91 -30.85
CA LYS A 175 4.44 -12.27 -30.37
C LYS A 175 5.80 -12.47 -29.71
N GLN A 176 6.64 -11.42 -29.65
CA GLN A 176 7.90 -11.43 -28.92
C GLN A 176 7.67 -11.55 -27.40
N PRO A 177 8.51 -12.33 -26.69
CA PRO A 177 8.45 -12.44 -25.24
C PRO A 177 8.89 -11.13 -24.58
N ILE A 178 8.12 -10.69 -23.58
CA ILE A 178 8.43 -9.56 -22.70
C ILE A 178 9.08 -10.16 -21.44
N ASP A 179 10.38 -10.42 -21.49
CA ASP A 179 11.16 -11.12 -20.46
C ASP A 179 12.44 -10.39 -20.06
N HIS A 180 12.77 -9.29 -20.73
CA HIS A 180 13.95 -8.50 -20.45
C HIS A 180 13.63 -7.43 -19.41
N GLU A 181 14.12 -7.63 -18.18
CA GLU A 181 13.96 -6.67 -17.08
C GLU A 181 14.73 -5.37 -17.39
N VAL A 182 14.08 -4.23 -17.15
CA VAL A 182 14.66 -2.90 -17.29
C VAL A 182 14.49 -2.09 -16.02
N CYS A 183 15.54 -1.36 -15.67
CA CYS A 183 15.47 -0.33 -14.64
C CYS A 183 14.91 0.94 -15.27
N LEU A 184 13.77 1.43 -14.79
CA LEU A 184 13.38 2.80 -15.06
C LEU A 184 14.14 3.69 -14.10
N GLU A 185 15.07 4.48 -14.61
CA GLU A 185 15.61 5.61 -13.85
C GLU A 185 14.48 6.63 -13.70
N ASP A 186 13.94 6.74 -12.49
CA ASP A 186 12.89 7.71 -12.20
C ASP A 186 13.51 9.11 -12.10
N ASN A 187 13.57 9.81 -13.24
CA ASN A 187 13.97 11.22 -13.32
C ASN A 187 13.05 12.17 -12.52
N ARG A 188 11.95 11.68 -11.92
CA ARG A 188 11.12 12.46 -10.98
C ARG A 188 11.71 12.53 -9.58
N VAL A 189 12.72 11.69 -9.27
CA VAL A 189 13.56 11.88 -8.09
C VAL A 189 14.63 12.92 -8.44
N LYS A 190 14.20 14.17 -8.65
CA LYS A 190 15.07 15.26 -8.26
C LYS A 190 15.37 15.03 -6.78
N LYS A 191 16.66 15.05 -6.43
CA LYS A 191 17.11 15.13 -5.04
C LYS A 191 16.45 16.35 -4.39
N GLU A 192 15.30 16.17 -3.78
CA GLU A 192 14.85 17.02 -2.69
C GLU A 192 15.29 16.32 -1.42
N ASP A 193 16.49 16.69 -1.00
CA ASP A 193 17.03 16.45 0.34
C ASP A 193 16.37 17.41 1.35
N ASN A 194 15.06 17.61 1.22
CA ASN A 194 14.26 18.30 2.21
C ASN A 194 13.60 17.24 3.08
N THR A 195 14.28 16.92 4.17
CA THR A 195 13.84 16.01 5.24
C THR A 195 12.50 16.42 5.89
N GLU A 196 11.91 17.55 5.49
CA GLU A 196 10.66 18.10 6.01
C GLU A 196 9.41 17.74 5.18
N GLU A 197 9.53 17.27 3.93
CA GLU A 197 8.35 17.01 3.08
C GLU A 197 7.87 15.54 3.17
N GLY A 198 6.55 15.35 3.16
CA GLY A 198 5.93 14.03 3.31
C GLY A 198 5.54 13.37 2.02
N VAL A 199 5.13 12.12 2.15
CA VAL A 199 4.69 11.32 1.00
C VAL A 199 3.37 11.87 0.46
N PHE A 200 2.46 12.23 1.36
CA PHE A 200 1.15 12.81 1.07
C PHE A 200 0.95 14.15 1.75
N VAL A 201 1.59 14.36 2.91
CA VAL A 201 1.42 15.54 3.75
C VAL A 201 2.61 16.49 3.65
N ALA A 202 2.36 17.76 3.34
CA ALA A 202 3.40 18.79 3.30
C ALA A 202 3.79 19.30 4.70
N GLY A 203 5.09 19.45 4.94
CA GLY A 203 5.66 20.18 6.09
C GLY A 203 5.19 19.72 7.48
N THR A 204 5.07 20.67 8.41
CA THR A 204 4.67 20.45 9.82
C THR A 204 3.16 20.33 10.04
N SER A 205 2.42 19.88 9.02
CA SER A 205 0.97 19.76 9.11
C SER A 205 0.53 18.84 10.25
N THR A 206 -0.54 19.24 10.90
CA THR A 206 -1.14 18.55 12.04
C THR A 206 -2.58 18.23 11.72
N PHE A 207 -2.97 16.96 11.87
CA PHE A 207 -4.34 16.54 11.66
C PHE A 207 -5.06 16.32 12.99
N ILE A 208 -6.35 16.61 12.95
CA ILE A 208 -7.28 16.39 14.04
C ILE A 208 -8.23 15.29 13.59
N ILE A 209 -8.23 14.19 14.34
CA ILE A 209 -9.18 13.10 14.14
C ILE A 209 -10.14 13.12 15.32
N ILE A 210 -11.41 13.31 15.01
CA ILE A 210 -12.51 13.32 15.97
C ILE A 210 -13.18 11.96 15.89
N ALA A 211 -13.39 11.32 17.03
CA ALA A 211 -14.15 10.08 17.06
C ALA A 211 -15.64 10.39 16.84
N ASP A 212 -16.32 9.60 15.99
CA ASP A 212 -17.78 9.61 15.94
C ASP A 212 -18.33 9.35 17.35
N LEU A 213 -19.16 10.28 17.84
CA LEU A 213 -19.75 10.33 19.18
C LEU A 213 -20.85 9.29 19.39
#